data_AF-A0A383A192-F1
#
_entry.id   AF-A0A383A192-F1
#
_cell.length_a   1.000
_cell.length_b   1.000
_cell.length_c   1.000
_cell.angle_alpha   90.00
_cell.angle_beta   90.00
_cell.angle_gamma   90.00
#
_symmetry.space_group_name_H-M   'P 1'
#
loop_
_entity.id
_entity.type
_entity.pdbx_description
1 polymer ?
#
loop_
_entity_poly.entity_id
_entity_poly.type
_entity_poly.pdbx_seq_one_letter_code
_entity_poly.pdbx_strand_id
1 'polypeptide(L)' 'WNGNTFICESTFGRLFEVKPEGKTVWEYVIPDFAEYPAPLNEFIVGSHNSCFRAHRYKPEGVSWLR' A
#
# COMPACT_ATOMS: atom_id res chain seq x y z
N TRP A 1 13.96 11.45 7.67
CA TRP A 1 13.63 10.52 6.58
C TRP A 1 14.83 9.62 6.41
N ASN A 2 14.66 8.31 6.24
CA ASN A 2 15.78 7.35 6.31
C ASN A 2 16.48 7.10 4.96
N GLY A 3 16.15 7.87 3.92
CA GLY A 3 16.77 7.76 2.59
C GLY A 3 16.18 6.66 1.70
N ASN A 4 15.25 5.86 2.22
CA ASN A 4 14.58 4.81 1.45
C ASN A 4 13.38 5.36 0.65
N THR A 5 12.96 4.57 -0.33
CA THR A 5 11.77 4.81 -1.14
C THR A 5 10.65 3.90 -0.67
N PHE A 6 9.51 4.49 -0.31
CA PHE A 6 8.28 3.77 0.02
C PHE A 6 7.39 3.65 -1.21
N ILE A 7 6.89 2.45 -1.48
CA ILE A 7 6.21 2.10 -2.74
C ILE A 7 4.82 1.53 -2.42
N CYS A 8 3.83 1.99 -3.18
CA CYS A 8 2.46 1.47 -3.17
C CYS A 8 2.24 0.70 -4.48
N GLU A 9 2.40 -0.63 -4.44
CA GLU A 9 2.12 -1.52 -5.57
C GLU A 9 0.63 -1.85 -5.59
N SER A 10 -0.14 -0.87 -6.07
CA SER A 10 -1.60 -0.78 -5.91
C SER A 10 -2.35 -2.07 -6.25
N THR A 11 -2.19 -2.58 -7.47
CA THR A 11 -2.97 -3.72 -7.98
C THR A 11 -2.66 -5.06 -7.29
N PHE A 12 -1.55 -5.15 -6.56
CA PHE A 12 -1.16 -6.35 -5.81
C PHE A 12 -1.38 -6.20 -4.30
N GLY A 13 -1.96 -5.07 -3.86
CA GLY A 13 -2.20 -4.79 -2.45
C GLY A 13 -0.93 -4.85 -1.61
N ARG A 14 0.22 -4.49 -2.20
CA ARG A 14 1.53 -4.64 -1.57
C ARG A 14 2.16 -3.27 -1.31
N LEU A 15 2.59 -3.07 -0.08
CA LEU A 15 3.30 -1.89 0.39
C LEU A 15 4.70 -2.32 0.80
N PHE A 16 5.73 -1.66 0.29
CA PHE A 16 7.10 -2.05 0.65
C PHE A 16 8.06 -0.86 0.58
N GLU A 17 9.21 -1.03 1.22
CA GLU A 17 10.25 -0.03 1.30
C GLU A 17 11.57 -0.59 0.77
N VAL A 18 12.24 0.18 -0.09
CA VAL A 18 13.51 -0.20 -0.71
C VAL A 18 14.60 0.81 -0.37
N LYS A 19 15.82 0.32 -0.17
CA LYS A 19 17.02 1.15 -0.09
C LYS A 19 17.44 1.66 -1.48
N PRO A 20 18.28 2.71 -1.57
CA PRO A 20 18.85 3.16 -2.84
C PRO A 20 19.59 2.06 -3.63
N GLU A 21 20.14 1.05 -2.94
CA GLU A 21 20.80 -0.09 -3.57
C GLU A 21 19.81 -1.14 -4.14
N GLY A 22 18.51 -0.88 -4.09
CA GLY A 22 17.47 -1.75 -4.63
C GLY A 22 17.04 -2.90 -3.73
N LYS A 23 17.49 -2.92 -2.46
CA LYS A 23 17.11 -3.97 -1.50
C LYS A 23 15.84 -3.61 -0.74
N THR A 24 14.86 -4.51 -0.74
CA THR A 24 13.66 -4.42 0.11
C THR A 24 14.04 -4.61 1.58
N VAL A 25 13.52 -3.75 2.46
CA VAL A 25 13.80 -3.77 3.91
C VAL A 25 12.57 -3.92 4.78
N TRP A 26 11.40 -3.66 4.23
CA TRP A 26 10.11 -3.84 4.88
C TRP A 26 9.06 -4.10 3.80
N GLU A 27 8.08 -4.93 4.13
CA GLU A 27 7.00 -5.33 3.23
C GLU A 27 5.75 -5.64 4.04
N TYR A 28 4.60 -5.28 3.48
CA TYR A 28 3.28 -5.64 3.96
C TYR A 28 2.38 -5.95 2.76
N VAL A 29 1.71 -7.09 2.80
CA VAL A 29 0.69 -7.49 1.82
C VAL A 29 -0.65 -7.40 2.50
N ILE A 30 -1.58 -6.65 1.92
CA ILE A 30 -2.94 -6.47 2.43
C ILE A 30 -3.66 -7.82 2.38
N PRO A 31 -4.07 -8.39 3.53
CA PRO A 31 -4.70 -9.70 3.58
C PRO A 31 -6.19 -9.65 3.25
N ASP A 32 -6.77 -8.45 3.21
CA ASP A 32 -8.21 -8.23 3.03
C ASP A 32 -8.56 -8.14 1.54
N PHE A 33 -9.36 -9.09 1.07
CA PHE A 33 -9.87 -9.14 -0.29
C PHE A 33 -11.37 -8.84 -0.30
N ALA A 34 -11.80 -8.04 -1.26
CA ALA A 34 -13.20 -7.77 -1.50
C ALA A 34 -13.47 -7.56 -2.99
N GLU A 35 -14.71 -7.80 -3.41
CA GLU A 35 -15.17 -7.36 -4.73
C GLU A 35 -15.33 -5.84 -4.75
N TYR A 36 -15.16 -5.25 -5.93
CA TYR A 36 -15.47 -3.83 -6.11
C TYR A 36 -16.99 -3.60 -5.91
N PRO A 37 -17.40 -2.45 -5.37
CA PRO A 37 -18.82 -2.13 -5.29
C PRO A 37 -19.41 -1.89 -6.69
N ALA A 38 -20.70 -2.13 -6.85
CA ALA A 38 -21.40 -1.78 -8.08
C ALA A 38 -21.33 -0.25 -8.35
N PRO A 39 -21.19 0.17 -9.61
CA PRO A 39 -21.19 -0.65 -10.84
C PRO A 39 -19.79 -1.15 -11.27
N LEU A 40 -18.74 -0.91 -10.48
CA LEU A 40 -17.37 -1.23 -10.88
C LEU A 40 -17.11 -2.74 -10.99
N ASN A 41 -17.84 -3.56 -10.24
CA ASN A 41 -17.76 -5.02 -10.34
C ASN A 41 -18.14 -5.58 -11.73
N GLU A 42 -18.84 -4.82 -12.57
CA GLU A 42 -19.10 -5.21 -13.96
C GLU A 42 -17.83 -5.17 -14.83
N PHE A 43 -16.88 -4.31 -14.48
CA PHE A 43 -15.63 -4.12 -15.23
C PHE A 43 -14.42 -4.76 -14.54
N ILE A 44 -14.45 -4.86 -13.21
CA ILE A 44 -13.37 -5.38 -12.38
C ILE A 44 -13.93 -6.57 -11.58
N VAL A 45 -13.82 -7.75 -12.18
CA VAL A 45 -14.42 -9.00 -11.68
C VAL A 45 -13.54 -9.73 -10.68
N GLY A 46 -14.17 -10.29 -9.64
CA GLY A 46 -13.48 -11.05 -8.59
C GLY A 46 -13.03 -10.19 -7.40
N SER A 47 -12.42 -10.85 -6.42
CA SER A 47 -11.97 -10.21 -5.19
C SER A 47 -10.53 -9.68 -5.32
N HIS A 48 -10.31 -8.45 -4.87
CA HIS A 48 -9.04 -7.74 -4.96
C HIS A 48 -8.67 -7.14 -3.60
N ASN A 49 -7.38 -6.96 -3.36
CA ASN A 49 -6.84 -6.29 -2.17
C ASN A 49 -6.17 -4.94 -2.54
N SER A 50 -6.61 -4.34 -3.64
CA SER A 50 -5.95 -3.18 -4.25
C SER A 50 -5.82 -1.99 -3.30
N CYS A 51 -4.65 -1.35 -3.26
CA CYS A 51 -4.42 -0.14 -2.46
C CYS A 51 -4.24 1.08 -3.38
N PHE A 52 -5.22 1.97 -3.41
CA PHE A 52 -5.13 3.16 -4.28
C PHE A 52 -3.95 4.06 -3.93
N ARG A 53 -3.67 4.25 -2.64
CA ARG A 53 -2.60 5.13 -2.16
C ARG A 53 -2.17 4.75 -0.76
N ALA A 54 -0.87 4.87 -0.52
CA ALA A 54 -0.30 4.82 0.81
C ALA A 54 0.61 6.04 1.04
N HIS A 55 0.63 6.53 2.28
CA HIS A 55 1.49 7.62 2.70
C HIS A 55 2.31 7.19 3.91
N ARG A 56 3.56 7.64 3.92
CA ARG A 56 4.46 7.44 5.04
C ARG A 56 4.76 8.79 5.66
N TYR A 57 4.56 8.87 6.97
CA TYR A 57 4.76 10.09 7.75
C TYR A 57 5.85 9.89 8.79
N LYS A 58 6.43 10.99 9.26
CA LYS A 58 7.21 10.95 10.51
C LYS A 58 6.25 10.86 11.71
N PRO A 59 6.69 10.33 12.86
CA PRO A 59 5.87 10.31 14.08
C PRO A 59 5.30 11.70 14.43
N GLU A 60 6.12 12.74 14.31
CA GLU A 60 5.71 14.12 14.57
C GLU A 60 4.62 14.64 13.61
N GLY A 61 4.49 14.04 12.42
CA GLY A 61 3.50 14.40 11.41
C GLY A 61 2.12 13.76 11.60
N VAL A 62 1.97 12.86 12.59
CA VAL A 62 0.72 12.13 12.86
C VAL A 62 0.40 12.21 14.35
N SER A 63 0.06 13.42 14.81
CA SER A 63 -0.12 13.73 16.24
C SER A 63 -1.20 12.91 16.96
N TRP A 64 -2.13 12.32 16.21
CA TRP A 64 -3.23 11.48 16.69
C TRP A 64 -2.87 10.00 16.80
N LEU A 65 -1.75 9.56 16.22
CA LEU A 65 -1.27 8.19 16.33
C LEU A 65 -0.26 8.12 17.49
N ARG A 66 -0.71 7.64 18.65
CA ARG A 66 0.11 7.42 19.85
C ARG A 66 0.01 5.96 20.29
#